data_AF-A0A9P4PIA9-F1
#
_entry.id   AF-A0A9P4PIA9-F1
#
_cell.length_a   1.000
_cell.length_b   1.000
_cell.length_c   1.000
_cell.angle_alpha   90.00
_cell.angle_beta   90.00
_cell.angle_gamma   90.00
#
_symmetry.space_group_name_H-M   'P 1'
#
loop_
_entity.id
_entity.type
_entity.pdbx_description
1 polymer ?
#
loop_
_entity_poly.entity_id
_entity_poly.type
_entity_poly.pdbx_seq_one_letter_code
_entity_poly.pdbx_strand_id
1 'polypeptide(L)'
;HWVPTLSGIIKAGDEKVFSSSLLNVQHGALGKLSLQDVYEAFAHELRNRPVSERGTYTSEITRFLASTKKLQRPPSVSVSPQRRPDLPKRASRKSVDVIRNSIDLGELGIGRSRSVKKFSSPNLIPLSNGPPFEVGDTGSIHSFWDQDLQHALIFQGHTAVPVTGHELAALSVILGSPVDISLDAQNEKCESWANTYKGALGVSIAATATSDGSYRISLASNKRNISQLLAKGSSYCTLHAKHLASGSLPFASDRKILNSILITPETLAHLKVGEHLYLRPTGADTKGAQFLARLPNARAPNFHIFAPSESTNSTSRLLHAIGDLVFTGGFTPFASIPLIKTTQFVACGGLVPGRLLQRLDALVEKVHRQAPHLQLFGPLLDDTNTHLRFRANERLAKLATGTVTDEPLADKVARMSRYTTLLERLMALVPDMRPDDVVAAVREGLKSEMERSYEDAVAAHLISGTVLSTPSSKRNSSMSRKDTRRRSRLSNNSSGTASPDGPTSLTSGRSSSTFPVHNLGRKVEDVLKGSLPIDVQTIALVARLVLVAWTLSVEGVAWDAGEVGFRVVD
;
A
#
# COMPACT_ATOMS: atom_id res chain seq x y z
N HIS A 1 25.53 25.34 -4.20
CA HIS A 1 24.12 25.34 -4.63
C HIS A 1 23.27 24.85 -3.45
N TRP A 2 22.09 25.46 -3.22
CA TRP A 2 21.22 25.10 -2.09
C TRP A 2 20.27 23.97 -2.49
N VAL A 3 20.20 22.93 -1.65
CA VAL A 3 19.32 21.77 -1.80
C VAL A 3 18.56 21.49 -0.51
N PRO A 4 17.34 20.92 -0.59
CA PRO A 4 16.66 20.36 0.58
C PRO A 4 17.51 19.29 1.26
N THR A 5 17.55 19.29 2.59
CA THR A 5 18.12 18.16 3.34
C THR A 5 17.24 16.92 3.21
N LEU A 6 17.75 15.75 3.62
CA LEU A 6 16.92 14.55 3.64
C LEU A 6 15.77 14.71 4.66
N SER A 7 16.02 15.37 5.80
CA SER A 7 14.97 15.79 6.74
C SER A 7 13.91 16.65 6.07
N GLY A 8 14.31 17.67 5.30
CA GLY A 8 13.38 18.53 4.57
C GLY A 8 12.51 17.74 3.59
N ILE A 9 13.10 16.80 2.84
CA ILE A 9 12.34 15.90 1.97
C ILE A 9 11.35 15.05 2.80
N ILE A 10 11.80 14.41 3.88
CA ILE A 10 10.92 13.57 4.72
C ILE A 10 9.76 14.38 5.31
N LYS A 11 10.03 15.57 5.84
CA LYS A 11 9.00 16.48 6.37
C LYS A 11 8.01 16.92 5.29
N ALA A 12 8.47 17.17 4.06
CA ALA A 12 7.57 17.49 2.96
C ALA A 12 6.65 16.29 2.64
N GLY A 13 7.16 15.06 2.73
CA GLY A 13 6.34 13.85 2.64
C GLY A 13 5.27 13.78 3.75
N ASP A 14 5.65 14.11 4.99
CA ASP A 14 4.74 14.13 6.14
C ASP A 14 3.62 15.17 5.99
N GLU A 15 3.94 16.30 5.37
CA GLU A 15 3.01 17.37 5.00
C GLU A 15 2.24 17.09 3.70
N LYS A 16 2.32 15.87 3.18
CA LYS A 16 1.58 15.43 1.99
C LYS A 16 2.01 16.16 0.70
N VAL A 17 3.21 16.74 0.66
CA VAL A 17 3.79 17.38 -0.53
C VAL A 17 4.11 16.33 -1.60
N PHE A 18 4.46 15.11 -1.18
CA PHE A 18 4.56 13.95 -2.05
C PHE A 18 4.20 12.68 -1.27
N SER A 19 4.11 11.55 -1.97
CA SER A 19 3.95 10.23 -1.36
C SER A 19 5.16 9.34 -1.70
N SER A 20 5.24 8.13 -1.15
CA SER A 20 6.27 7.15 -1.54
C SER A 20 6.38 6.90 -3.06
N SER A 21 5.38 7.32 -3.85
CA SER A 21 5.44 7.37 -5.32
C SER A 21 6.65 8.13 -5.88
N LEU A 22 7.16 9.16 -5.19
CA LEU A 22 8.35 9.91 -5.62
C LEU A 22 9.55 8.98 -5.85
N LEU A 23 9.68 7.98 -4.99
CA LEU A 23 10.78 7.00 -5.01
C LEU A 23 10.48 5.83 -5.95
N ASN A 24 9.23 5.70 -6.43
CA ASN A 24 8.80 4.67 -7.36
C ASN A 24 9.03 5.05 -8.84
N VAL A 25 9.10 6.35 -9.17
CA VAL A 25 9.20 6.86 -10.55
C VAL A 25 10.55 6.56 -11.23
N GLN A 26 11.55 6.11 -10.48
CA GLN A 26 12.89 5.80 -11.00
C GLN A 26 12.99 4.44 -11.73
N HIS A 27 11.85 3.83 -12.07
CA HIS A 27 11.75 2.48 -12.65
C HIS A 27 12.42 2.31 -14.04
N GLY A 28 12.93 3.38 -14.66
CA GLY A 28 13.65 3.32 -15.94
C GLY A 28 15.18 3.23 -15.84
N ALA A 29 15.79 3.61 -14.71
CA ALA A 29 17.23 3.58 -14.51
C ALA A 29 17.59 2.43 -13.58
N LEU A 30 17.97 1.27 -14.14
CA LEU A 30 18.51 0.17 -13.36
C LEU A 30 19.92 0.53 -12.88
N GLY A 31 20.24 0.23 -11.63
CA GLY A 31 21.57 0.46 -11.05
C GLY A 31 21.60 1.56 -9.99
N LYS A 32 22.76 2.19 -9.83
CA LYS A 32 23.00 3.18 -8.78
C LYS A 32 22.13 4.42 -9.00
N LEU A 33 21.29 4.72 -8.02
CA LEU A 33 20.50 5.94 -7.97
C LEU A 33 21.37 7.07 -7.45
N SER A 34 21.53 8.11 -8.26
CA SER A 34 22.22 9.30 -7.81
C SER A 34 21.29 10.13 -6.92
N LEU A 35 21.87 10.84 -5.95
CA LEU A 35 21.12 11.82 -5.15
C LEU A 35 20.46 12.89 -6.05
N GLN A 36 21.10 13.21 -7.18
CA GLN A 36 20.56 14.11 -8.19
C GLN A 36 19.22 13.59 -8.75
N ASP A 37 19.07 12.29 -8.98
CA ASP A 37 17.81 11.70 -9.48
C ASP A 37 16.66 11.87 -8.48
N VAL A 38 16.96 11.77 -7.17
CA VAL A 38 15.98 11.99 -6.09
C VAL A 38 15.57 13.47 -6.04
N TYR A 39 16.53 14.39 -6.15
CA TYR A 39 16.24 15.83 -6.20
C TYR A 39 15.48 16.25 -7.45
N GLU A 40 15.77 15.65 -8.60
CA GLU A 40 15.04 15.91 -9.84
C GLU A 40 13.59 15.41 -9.76
N ALA A 41 13.37 14.22 -9.19
CA ALA A 41 12.03 13.70 -8.91
C ALA A 41 11.26 14.60 -7.93
N PHE A 42 11.91 15.03 -6.85
CA PHE A 42 11.32 15.97 -5.88
C PHE A 42 10.98 17.33 -6.50
N ALA A 43 11.91 17.92 -7.26
CA ALA A 43 11.67 19.16 -7.97
C ALA A 43 10.55 19.04 -9.01
N HIS A 44 10.40 17.87 -9.65
CA HIS A 44 9.30 17.61 -10.57
C HIS A 44 7.95 17.58 -9.84
N GLU A 45 7.84 16.92 -8.69
CA GLU A 45 6.62 16.93 -7.86
C GLU A 45 6.25 18.35 -7.42
N LEU A 46 7.21 19.11 -6.91
CA LEU A 46 6.99 20.51 -6.50
C LEU A 46 6.53 21.41 -7.66
N ARG A 47 7.02 21.21 -8.88
CA ARG A 47 6.61 22.00 -10.05
C ARG A 47 5.20 21.70 -10.52
N ASN A 48 4.73 20.47 -10.32
CA ASN A 48 3.39 20.03 -10.74
C ASN A 48 2.28 20.50 -9.79
N ARG A 49 2.65 21.07 -8.64
CA ARG A 49 1.73 21.63 -7.65
C ARG A 49 0.98 22.88 -8.19
N PRO A 50 -0.24 23.14 -7.69
CA PRO A 50 -1.00 24.35 -8.03
C PRO A 50 -0.19 25.63 -7.87
N VAL A 51 -0.42 26.62 -8.73
CA VAL A 51 0.31 27.91 -8.69
C VAL A 51 0.14 28.60 -7.34
N SER A 52 -1.03 28.47 -6.72
CA SER A 52 -1.33 29.02 -5.39
C SER A 52 -0.41 28.45 -4.30
N GLU A 53 -0.14 27.15 -4.32
CA GLU A 53 0.80 26.50 -3.40
C GLU A 53 2.25 26.89 -3.71
N ARG A 54 2.62 26.98 -4.99
CA ARG A 54 3.99 27.36 -5.37
C ARG A 54 4.35 28.80 -4.99
N GLY A 55 3.36 29.67 -4.82
CA GLY A 55 3.56 31.04 -4.36
C GLY A 55 4.02 31.16 -2.90
N THR A 56 3.86 30.11 -2.09
CA THR A 56 4.28 30.10 -0.68
C THR A 56 5.70 29.57 -0.48
N TYR A 57 6.37 29.12 -1.54
CA TYR A 57 7.73 28.58 -1.43
C TYR A 57 8.75 29.68 -1.09
N THR A 58 9.72 29.32 -0.25
CA THR A 58 10.85 30.20 0.07
C THR A 58 11.67 30.53 -1.19
N SER A 59 12.44 31.62 -1.11
CA SER A 59 13.27 32.08 -2.23
C SER A 59 14.31 31.02 -2.64
N GLU A 60 14.78 30.24 -1.67
CA GLU A 60 15.73 29.17 -1.77
C GLU A 60 15.15 27.96 -2.48
N ILE A 61 13.92 27.56 -2.13
CA ILE A 61 13.20 26.51 -2.86
C ILE A 61 12.94 26.94 -4.29
N THR A 62 12.55 28.20 -4.52
CA THR A 62 12.36 28.73 -5.87
C THR A 62 13.66 28.67 -6.67
N ARG A 63 14.81 29.01 -6.06
CA ARG A 63 16.15 28.90 -6.68
C ARG A 63 16.52 27.44 -6.95
N PHE A 64 16.24 26.53 -6.02
CA PHE A 64 16.42 25.09 -6.21
C PHE A 64 15.61 24.57 -7.41
N LEU A 65 14.34 24.95 -7.53
CA LEU A 65 13.49 24.58 -8.66
C LEU A 65 13.96 25.19 -10.00
N ALA A 66 14.58 26.38 -9.98
CA ALA A 66 15.14 27.00 -11.18
C ALA A 66 16.43 26.31 -11.65
N SER A 67 17.25 25.85 -10.70
CA SER A 67 18.55 25.21 -10.97
C SER A 67 18.46 23.73 -11.36
N THR A 68 17.43 23.02 -10.91
CA THR A 68 17.22 21.61 -11.28
C THR A 68 16.72 21.55 -12.72
N LYS A 69 17.19 20.59 -13.52
CA LYS A 69 16.71 20.44 -14.89
C LYS A 69 15.21 20.12 -14.88
N LYS A 70 14.48 20.61 -15.89
CA LYS A 70 13.12 20.12 -16.14
C LYS A 70 13.27 18.72 -16.68
N LEU A 71 12.73 17.72 -15.98
CA LEU A 71 12.62 16.37 -16.50
C LEU A 71 11.86 16.46 -17.83
N GLN A 72 12.55 16.31 -18.96
CA GLN A 72 11.85 16.07 -20.22
C GLN A 72 11.19 14.72 -20.05
N ARG A 73 9.86 14.66 -20.16
CA ARG A 73 9.17 13.37 -20.19
C ARG A 73 9.87 12.49 -21.22
N PRO A 74 10.25 11.25 -20.87
CA PRO A 74 10.64 10.31 -21.90
C PRO A 74 9.48 10.26 -22.92
N PRO A 75 9.76 10.30 -24.23
CA PRO A 75 8.72 10.21 -25.23
C PRO A 75 7.91 8.95 -24.90
N SER A 76 6.60 9.12 -24.70
CA SER A 76 5.69 8.00 -24.49
C SER A 76 5.97 7.02 -25.63
N VAL A 77 6.39 5.80 -25.30
CA VAL A 77 6.52 4.72 -26.28
C VAL A 77 5.10 4.46 -26.78
N SER A 78 4.75 5.16 -27.84
CA SER A 78 3.64 4.82 -28.71
C SER A 78 3.97 3.44 -29.24
N VAL A 79 3.35 2.42 -28.65
CA VAL A 79 3.28 1.11 -29.26
C VAL A 79 2.42 1.31 -30.50
N SER A 80 3.08 1.57 -31.63
CA SER A 80 2.44 1.55 -32.93
C SER A 80 1.70 0.21 -33.05
N PRO A 81 0.38 0.20 -33.33
CA PRO A 81 -0.30 -1.05 -33.57
C PRO A 81 0.40 -1.78 -34.72
N GLN A 82 0.64 -3.08 -34.54
CA GLN A 82 1.21 -3.96 -35.55
C GLN A 82 0.54 -3.67 -36.89
N ARG A 83 1.34 -3.19 -37.86
CA ARG A 83 0.94 -3.08 -39.27
C ARG A 83 0.35 -4.41 -39.70
N ARG A 84 -0.93 -4.38 -40.09
CA ARG A 84 -1.55 -5.46 -40.86
C ARG A 84 -0.67 -5.79 -42.08
N PRO A 85 -0.60 -7.06 -42.51
CA PRO A 85 0.06 -7.43 -43.74
C PRO A 85 -0.55 -6.69 -44.93
N ASP A 86 0.30 -6.08 -45.76
CA ASP A 86 -0.07 -5.39 -46.97
C ASP A 86 -0.78 -6.35 -47.94
N LEU A 87 -2.04 -6.06 -48.26
CA LEU A 87 -2.74 -6.66 -49.40
C LEU A 87 -2.38 -5.87 -50.68
N PRO A 88 -2.15 -6.54 -51.81
CA PRO A 88 -1.68 -5.89 -53.03
C PRO A 88 -2.76 -4.99 -53.64
N LYS A 89 -2.31 -3.79 -54.02
CA LYS A 89 -3.08 -2.73 -54.70
C LYS A 89 -3.64 -3.26 -56.02
N ARG A 90 -4.98 -3.26 -56.16
CA ARG A 90 -5.66 -3.39 -57.44
C ARG A 90 -6.04 -2.00 -57.95
N ALA A 91 -5.66 -1.72 -59.18
CA ALA A 91 -5.76 -0.43 -59.84
C ALA A 91 -7.19 -0.06 -60.28
N SER A 92 -7.42 1.25 -60.33
CA SER A 92 -8.25 1.99 -61.30
C SER A 92 -9.77 1.78 -61.28
N ARG A 93 -10.51 2.85 -60.95
CA ARG A 93 -11.30 3.60 -61.95
C ARG A 93 -11.83 4.93 -61.42
N LYS A 94 -11.85 5.90 -62.33
CA LYS A 94 -12.31 7.29 -62.23
C LYS A 94 -13.84 7.39 -62.19
N SER A 95 -14.38 8.36 -61.44
CA SER A 95 -15.51 9.24 -61.85
C SER A 95 -15.81 10.26 -60.73
N VAL A 96 -15.58 11.56 -60.95
CA VAL A 96 -16.54 12.61 -61.35
C VAL A 96 -17.28 13.27 -60.16
N ASP A 97 -16.99 14.57 -60.06
CA ASP A 97 -17.57 15.72 -59.35
C ASP A 97 -18.98 15.61 -58.73
N VAL A 98 -19.11 16.10 -57.49
CA VAL A 98 -20.19 17.03 -57.05
C VAL A 98 -19.64 18.03 -56.02
N ILE A 99 -20.08 19.27 -56.19
CA ILE A 99 -19.66 20.57 -55.65
C ILE A 99 -20.57 21.04 -54.48
N ARG A 100 -20.09 22.03 -53.68
CA ARG A 100 -20.76 22.95 -52.69
C ARG A 100 -20.86 22.44 -51.23
N ASN A 101 -20.58 23.18 -50.15
CA ASN A 101 -20.39 24.61 -49.79
C ASN A 101 -19.51 24.65 -48.50
N SER A 102 -18.39 25.38 -48.38
CA SER A 102 -18.19 26.82 -48.08
C SER A 102 -18.73 27.33 -46.73
N ILE A 103 -17.87 28.12 -46.03
CA ILE A 103 -18.10 29.09 -44.92
C ILE A 103 -17.90 28.49 -43.50
N ASP A 104 -17.08 29.00 -42.58
CA ASP A 104 -16.30 30.25 -42.53
C ASP A 104 -15.04 30.10 -41.66
N LEU A 105 -14.00 30.81 -42.06
CA LEU A 105 -12.74 31.04 -41.34
C LEU A 105 -12.83 32.45 -40.76
N GLY A 106 -13.10 32.56 -39.46
CA GLY A 106 -13.32 33.87 -38.87
C GLY A 106 -13.34 33.91 -37.36
N GLU A 107 -12.34 33.33 -36.69
CA GLU A 107 -11.98 33.78 -35.34
C GLU A 107 -10.51 33.43 -35.03
N LEU A 108 -9.62 34.21 -35.67
CA LEU A 108 -8.26 34.46 -35.20
C LEU A 108 -8.33 35.25 -33.88
N GLY A 109 -8.77 34.58 -32.82
CA GLY A 109 -8.67 35.03 -31.45
C GLY A 109 -7.35 34.54 -30.86
N ILE A 110 -6.36 35.44 -30.83
CA ILE A 110 -5.09 35.27 -30.11
C ILE A 110 -5.41 35.14 -28.62
N GLY A 111 -5.61 33.90 -28.18
CA GLY A 111 -5.65 33.50 -26.79
C GLY A 111 -4.70 32.34 -26.63
N ARG A 112 -3.49 32.59 -26.13
CA ARG A 112 -2.61 31.55 -25.58
C ARG A 112 -3.25 30.99 -24.31
N SER A 113 -4.38 30.32 -24.44
CA SER A 113 -4.92 29.43 -23.43
C SER A 113 -3.96 28.25 -23.39
N ARG A 114 -2.98 28.34 -22.48
CA ARG A 114 -2.25 27.17 -22.01
C ARG A 114 -3.31 26.19 -21.54
N SER A 115 -3.66 25.25 -22.41
CA SER A 115 -4.38 24.04 -22.04
C SER A 115 -3.48 23.35 -21.02
N VAL A 116 -3.71 23.69 -19.75
CA VAL A 116 -3.25 22.92 -18.61
C VAL A 116 -3.92 21.58 -18.84
N LYS A 117 -3.21 20.66 -19.50
CA LYS A 117 -3.55 19.25 -19.49
C LYS A 117 -3.56 18.87 -18.02
N LYS A 118 -4.72 19.03 -17.36
CA LYS A 118 -5.09 18.24 -16.20
C LYS A 118 -4.74 16.82 -16.64
N PHE A 119 -3.70 16.25 -16.04
CA PHE A 119 -3.55 14.81 -16.03
C PHE A 119 -4.81 14.36 -15.33
N SER A 120 -5.87 14.12 -16.10
CA SER A 120 -7.06 13.43 -15.62
C SER A 120 -6.52 12.06 -15.23
N SER A 121 -6.14 11.93 -13.96
CA SER A 121 -6.00 10.65 -13.32
C SER A 121 -7.25 9.87 -13.70
N PRO A 122 -7.11 8.67 -14.28
CA PRO A 122 -8.21 7.94 -14.88
C PRO A 122 -9.33 7.68 -13.85
N ASN A 123 -10.38 8.50 -13.78
CA ASN A 123 -11.55 8.41 -12.88
C ASN A 123 -11.25 7.66 -11.55
N LEU A 124 -10.25 8.13 -10.80
CA LEU A 124 -9.92 7.69 -9.45
C LEU A 124 -10.21 8.83 -8.48
N ILE A 125 -10.79 8.52 -7.33
CA ILE A 125 -10.97 9.49 -6.24
C ILE A 125 -9.75 9.39 -5.32
N PRO A 126 -8.93 10.45 -5.18
CA PRO A 126 -7.75 10.40 -4.31
C PRO A 126 -8.16 10.32 -2.83
N LEU A 127 -7.43 9.50 -2.07
CA LEU A 127 -7.61 9.39 -0.62
C LEU A 127 -6.81 10.48 0.12
N SER A 128 -7.19 10.80 1.36
CA SER A 128 -6.52 11.84 2.14
C SER A 128 -5.19 11.35 2.70
N ASN A 129 -4.06 11.98 2.37
CA ASN A 129 -2.75 11.51 2.84
C ASN A 129 -2.43 11.81 4.33
N GLY A 130 -3.43 11.83 5.23
CA GLY A 130 -3.20 11.92 6.68
C GLY A 130 -4.39 12.44 7.49
N PRO A 131 -4.20 12.64 8.81
CA PRO A 131 -5.29 12.89 9.76
C PRO A 131 -6.04 14.19 9.49
N PRO A 132 -7.28 14.31 9.96
CA PRO A 132 -8.02 15.57 9.95
C PRO A 132 -7.29 16.61 10.81
N PHE A 133 -7.28 17.85 10.32
CA PHE A 133 -6.82 19.00 11.08
C PHE A 133 -7.94 19.46 12.01
N GLU A 134 -7.65 19.62 13.31
CA GLU A 134 -8.57 20.31 14.21
C GLU A 134 -8.55 21.80 13.87
N VAL A 135 -9.72 22.35 13.54
CA VAL A 135 -9.86 23.72 13.05
C VAL A 135 -9.64 24.70 14.20
N GLY A 136 -8.41 25.16 14.36
CA GLY A 136 -8.00 26.25 15.22
C GLY A 136 -7.04 27.18 14.47
N ASP A 137 -7.49 28.41 14.23
CA ASP A 137 -6.84 29.50 13.49
C ASP A 137 -6.68 29.37 11.97
N THR A 138 -7.09 30.42 11.28
CA THR A 138 -7.02 30.65 9.82
C THR A 138 -5.70 31.26 9.35
N GLY A 139 -4.68 31.35 10.21
CA GLY A 139 -3.36 31.88 9.83
C GLY A 139 -2.69 31.05 8.73
N SER A 140 -1.75 31.63 7.97
CA SER A 140 -0.97 30.93 6.95
C SER A 140 -0.35 29.65 7.52
N ILE A 141 -0.60 28.51 6.88
CA ILE A 141 0.06 27.25 7.16
C ILE A 141 1.49 27.41 6.65
N HIS A 142 2.42 27.78 7.52
CA HIS A 142 3.85 27.71 7.18
C HIS A 142 4.23 26.24 7.04
N SER A 143 4.78 25.87 5.88
CA SER A 143 5.46 24.60 5.71
C SER A 143 6.68 24.54 6.62
N PHE A 144 6.92 23.42 7.29
CA PHE A 144 8.13 23.23 8.12
C PHE A 144 9.28 22.66 7.29
N TRP A 145 8.97 22.05 6.14
CA TRP A 145 9.94 21.38 5.30
C TRP A 145 10.82 22.32 4.46
N ASP A 146 10.34 23.53 4.16
CA ASP A 146 11.03 24.49 3.29
C ASP A 146 12.15 25.28 3.98
N GLN A 147 12.30 25.09 5.30
CA GLN A 147 13.36 25.65 6.14
C GLN A 147 14.59 24.75 6.22
N ASP A 148 14.42 23.45 5.94
CA ASP A 148 15.47 22.44 6.04
C ASP A 148 16.30 22.37 4.75
N LEU A 149 17.15 23.38 4.57
CA LEU A 149 18.00 23.55 3.38
C LEU A 149 19.47 23.51 3.76
N GLN A 150 20.31 23.05 2.84
CA GLN A 150 21.77 23.07 3.00
C GLN A 150 22.51 23.28 1.69
N HIS A 151 23.79 23.62 1.80
CA HIS A 151 24.70 23.63 0.66
C HIS A 151 25.06 22.20 0.25
N ALA A 152 24.82 21.86 -1.02
CA ALA A 152 25.28 20.60 -1.57
C ALA A 152 26.82 20.58 -1.62
N LEU A 153 27.41 19.49 -1.12
CA LEU A 153 28.85 19.26 -1.14
C LEU A 153 29.25 18.54 -2.43
N ILE A 154 30.53 18.58 -2.78
CA ILE A 154 31.09 17.78 -3.88
C ILE A 154 32.02 16.75 -3.25
N PHE A 155 31.64 15.48 -3.35
CA PHE A 155 32.43 14.35 -2.86
C PHE A 155 32.77 13.43 -4.03
N GLN A 156 34.06 13.23 -4.31
CA GLN A 156 34.55 12.42 -5.43
C GLN A 156 33.93 12.82 -6.79
N GLY A 157 33.78 14.13 -7.04
CA GLY A 157 33.19 14.65 -8.28
C GLY A 157 31.66 14.54 -8.37
N HIS A 158 30.99 14.00 -7.35
CA HIS A 158 29.53 13.90 -7.29
C HIS A 158 28.94 14.81 -6.21
N THR A 159 27.74 15.31 -6.47
CA THR A 159 26.97 16.04 -5.47
C THR A 159 26.61 15.12 -4.32
N ALA A 160 26.97 15.52 -3.11
CA ALA A 160 26.76 14.77 -1.88
C ALA A 160 26.14 15.68 -0.81
N VAL A 161 25.45 15.05 0.13
CA VAL A 161 24.76 15.71 1.24
C VAL A 161 25.03 14.92 2.52
N PRO A 162 25.40 15.58 3.62
CA PRO A 162 25.51 14.92 4.90
C PRO A 162 24.14 14.41 5.34
N VAL A 163 24.10 13.18 5.84
CA VAL A 163 22.90 12.50 6.31
C VAL A 163 23.17 12.00 7.72
N THR A 164 22.26 12.29 8.63
CA THR A 164 22.27 11.81 10.02
C THR A 164 21.75 10.38 10.11
N GLY A 165 22.11 9.65 11.18
CA GLY A 165 21.60 8.30 11.44
C GLY A 165 20.06 8.25 11.45
N HIS A 166 19.42 9.23 12.11
CA HIS A 166 17.95 9.33 12.17
C HIS A 166 17.29 9.56 10.80
N GLU A 167 17.89 10.36 9.92
CA GLU A 167 17.40 10.54 8.55
C GLU A 167 17.52 9.25 7.73
N LEU A 168 18.62 8.52 7.89
CA LEU A 168 18.85 7.23 7.22
C LEU A 168 17.87 6.16 7.73
N ALA A 169 17.63 6.11 9.04
CA ALA A 169 16.67 5.20 9.65
C ALA A 169 15.23 5.50 9.20
N ALA A 170 14.84 6.78 9.14
CA ALA A 170 13.56 7.18 8.58
C ALA A 170 13.42 6.77 7.10
N LEU A 171 14.45 6.98 6.29
CA LEU A 171 14.46 6.59 4.88
C LEU A 171 14.33 5.06 4.70
N SER A 172 15.03 4.29 5.53
CA SER A 172 14.96 2.82 5.59
C SER A 172 13.53 2.32 5.83
N VAL A 173 12.84 2.90 6.82
CA VAL A 173 11.42 2.60 7.11
C VAL A 173 10.50 3.01 5.95
N ILE A 174 10.71 4.20 5.37
CA ILE A 174 9.90 4.72 4.26
C ILE A 174 10.07 3.85 3.00
N LEU A 175 11.29 3.43 2.68
CA LEU A 175 11.58 2.62 1.49
C LEU A 175 11.23 1.14 1.66
N GLY A 176 10.98 0.70 2.89
CA GLY A 176 10.83 -0.71 3.19
C GLY A 176 12.13 -1.47 2.95
N SER A 177 13.30 -0.88 3.22
CA SER A 177 14.61 -1.45 2.89
C SER A 177 15.54 -1.40 4.09
N PRO A 178 16.16 -2.51 4.51
CA PRO A 178 17.22 -2.45 5.50
C PRO A 178 18.40 -1.64 4.95
N VAL A 179 19.19 -1.07 5.87
CA VAL A 179 20.48 -0.45 5.54
C VAL A 179 21.52 -1.54 5.61
N ASP A 180 22.18 -1.81 4.49
CA ASP A 180 23.32 -2.72 4.44
C ASP A 180 24.60 -1.95 4.81
N ILE A 181 25.17 -2.23 5.99
CA ILE A 181 26.39 -1.57 6.47
C ILE A 181 27.57 -2.50 6.19
N SER A 182 28.33 -2.16 5.15
CA SER A 182 29.56 -2.86 4.82
C SER A 182 30.75 -2.22 5.54
N LEU A 183 31.38 -3.00 6.41
CA LEU A 183 32.58 -2.61 7.15
C LEU A 183 33.87 -2.80 6.33
N ASP A 184 33.84 -3.60 5.25
CA ASP A 184 35.01 -3.87 4.42
C ASP A 184 34.97 -3.08 3.10
N ALA A 185 35.65 -1.94 3.09
CA ALA A 185 35.84 -1.11 1.88
C ALA A 185 36.65 -1.81 0.77
N GLN A 186 37.27 -2.98 1.04
CA GLN A 186 38.15 -3.71 0.12
C GLN A 186 37.53 -4.96 -0.51
N ASN A 187 36.38 -5.44 -0.04
CA ASN A 187 35.75 -6.63 -0.61
C ASN A 187 34.72 -6.24 -1.69
N GLU A 188 35.13 -6.31 -2.97
CA GLU A 188 34.24 -6.19 -4.14
C GLU A 188 33.06 -7.20 -4.13
N LYS A 189 33.08 -8.19 -3.23
CA LYS A 189 31.96 -9.12 -2.98
C LYS A 189 30.75 -8.51 -2.26
N CYS A 190 30.83 -7.24 -1.84
CA CYS A 190 29.74 -6.52 -1.17
C CYS A 190 28.51 -6.30 -2.09
N GLU A 191 28.64 -6.46 -3.42
CA GLU A 191 27.50 -6.46 -4.34
C GLU A 191 26.46 -7.58 -4.10
N SER A 192 26.78 -8.60 -3.28
CA SER A 192 25.90 -9.77 -3.11
C SER A 192 24.72 -9.55 -2.15
N TRP A 193 24.83 -8.67 -1.14
CA TRP A 193 23.77 -8.47 -0.14
C TRP A 193 22.69 -7.47 -0.58
N ALA A 194 23.08 -6.37 -1.24
CA ALA A 194 22.15 -5.44 -1.89
C ALA A 194 21.24 -6.12 -2.93
N ASN A 195 21.67 -7.24 -3.53
CA ASN A 195 20.87 -8.06 -4.42
C ASN A 195 19.89 -9.01 -3.70
N THR A 196 20.14 -9.30 -2.42
CA THR A 196 19.36 -10.27 -1.63
C THR A 196 18.12 -9.61 -1.02
N TYR A 197 18.23 -8.38 -0.51
CA TYR A 197 17.11 -7.65 0.07
C TYR A 197 16.62 -6.53 -0.86
N LYS A 198 15.61 -6.85 -1.66
CA LYS A 198 14.90 -5.86 -2.48
C LYS A 198 13.87 -5.15 -1.60
N GLY A 199 14.14 -3.89 -1.27
CA GLY A 199 13.20 -3.07 -0.49
C GLY A 199 11.81 -3.00 -1.11
N ALA A 200 10.82 -2.56 -0.34
CA ALA A 200 9.40 -2.53 -0.75
C ALA A 200 9.15 -1.82 -2.10
N LEU A 201 9.90 -0.76 -2.38
CA LEU A 201 9.80 0.02 -3.62
C LEU A 201 10.82 -0.40 -4.70
N GLY A 202 11.59 -1.46 -4.46
CA GLY A 202 12.70 -1.88 -5.31
C GLY A 202 13.95 -1.01 -5.16
N VAL A 203 14.04 -0.19 -4.11
CA VAL A 203 15.24 0.60 -3.79
C VAL A 203 15.93 -0.05 -2.59
N SER A 204 17.24 -0.29 -2.71
CA SER A 204 18.09 -0.75 -1.61
C SER A 204 19.01 0.36 -1.12
N ILE A 205 19.36 0.33 0.17
CA ILE A 205 20.23 1.29 0.83
C ILE A 205 21.51 0.57 1.25
N ALA A 206 22.67 1.08 0.81
CA ALA A 206 23.97 0.57 1.22
C ALA A 206 24.84 1.69 1.81
N ALA A 207 25.47 1.42 2.94
CA ALA A 207 26.43 2.27 3.62
C ALA A 207 27.81 1.60 3.54
N THR A 208 28.76 2.26 2.87
CA THR A 208 30.14 1.77 2.75
C THR A 208 31.07 2.68 3.54
N ALA A 209 31.86 2.11 4.46
CA ALA A 209 32.87 2.87 5.19
C ALA A 209 33.90 3.48 4.22
N THR A 210 34.25 4.75 4.43
CA THR A 210 35.29 5.46 3.70
C THR A 210 36.58 5.50 4.53
N SER A 211 37.72 5.78 3.88
CA SER A 211 39.05 5.72 4.50
C SER A 211 39.26 6.73 5.64
N ASP A 212 38.43 7.76 5.70
CA ASP A 212 38.39 8.79 6.75
C ASP A 212 37.51 8.41 7.96
N GLY A 213 36.94 7.19 7.96
CA GLY A 213 36.02 6.74 9.02
C GLY A 213 34.58 7.22 8.84
N SER A 214 34.29 7.99 7.80
CA SER A 214 32.92 8.35 7.42
C SER A 214 32.21 7.19 6.72
N TYR A 215 30.91 7.33 6.47
CA TYR A 215 30.14 6.38 5.64
C TYR A 215 29.63 7.07 4.38
N ARG A 216 29.82 6.41 3.24
CA ARG A 216 29.16 6.78 1.99
C ARG A 216 27.86 6.00 1.86
N ILE A 217 26.75 6.72 1.87
CA ILE A 217 25.43 6.14 1.61
C ILE A 217 25.18 6.13 0.10
N SER A 218 24.71 5.01 -0.41
CA SER A 218 24.31 4.83 -1.80
C SER A 218 22.94 4.16 -1.88
N LEU A 219 22.14 4.61 -2.85
CA LEU A 219 20.86 4.01 -3.17
C LEU A 219 21.00 3.25 -4.48
N ALA A 220 20.41 2.06 -4.57
CA ALA A 220 20.39 1.28 -5.80
C ALA A 220 18.96 0.89 -6.19
N SER A 221 18.61 1.15 -7.44
CA SER A 221 17.34 0.76 -8.05
C SER A 221 17.46 -0.67 -8.58
N ASN A 222 16.66 -1.56 -8.02
CA ASN A 222 16.62 -2.96 -8.35
C ASN A 222 15.56 -3.25 -9.41
N LYS A 223 15.87 -4.18 -10.32
CA LYS A 223 14.88 -4.68 -11.28
C LYS A 223 13.75 -5.40 -10.53
N ARG A 224 12.54 -4.89 -10.72
CA ARG A 224 11.30 -5.46 -10.20
C ARG A 224 10.64 -6.39 -11.21
N ASN A 225 10.04 -7.47 -10.70
CA ASN A 225 9.17 -8.34 -11.49
C ASN A 225 7.86 -7.62 -11.80
N ILE A 226 7.16 -8.06 -12.86
CA ILE A 226 5.85 -7.50 -13.25
C ILE A 226 4.85 -7.53 -12.08
N SER A 227 4.88 -8.56 -11.23
CA SER A 227 4.01 -8.67 -10.05
C SER A 227 4.29 -7.62 -8.96
N GLN A 228 5.52 -7.09 -8.93
CA GLN A 228 6.03 -6.11 -7.97
C GLN A 228 5.84 -4.66 -8.45
N LEU A 229 5.28 -4.47 -9.66
CA LEU A 229 4.98 -3.15 -10.18
C LEU A 229 3.69 -2.63 -9.55
N LEU A 230 3.75 -1.40 -9.05
CA LEU A 230 2.64 -0.76 -8.36
C LEU A 230 1.52 -0.39 -9.34
N ALA A 231 0.31 -0.25 -8.79
CA ALA A 231 -0.83 0.30 -9.51
C ALA A 231 -0.69 1.82 -9.68
N LYS A 232 -1.56 2.45 -10.49
CA LYS A 232 -1.57 3.90 -10.74
C LYS A 232 -2.17 4.73 -9.60
N GLY A 233 -2.78 4.09 -8.60
CA GLY A 233 -3.42 4.76 -7.46
C GLY A 233 -2.43 5.36 -6.47
N SER A 234 -2.97 5.85 -5.36
CA SER A 234 -2.17 6.50 -4.31
C SER A 234 -1.15 5.51 -3.70
N SER A 235 0.04 6.03 -3.38
CA SER A 235 1.06 5.30 -2.60
C SER A 235 1.05 5.78 -1.15
N TYR A 236 1.67 5.03 -0.24
CA TYR A 236 1.59 5.33 1.19
C TYR A 236 2.35 6.60 1.60
N CYS A 237 1.86 7.21 2.68
CA CYS A 237 2.39 8.43 3.30
C CYS A 237 3.63 8.13 4.17
N THR A 238 4.65 9.00 4.14
CA THR A 238 5.86 8.87 4.96
C THR A 238 5.56 9.01 6.45
N LEU A 239 4.60 9.86 6.82
CA LEU A 239 4.13 10.02 8.19
C LEU A 239 3.66 8.68 8.75
N HIS A 240 2.73 8.03 8.04
CA HIS A 240 2.18 6.74 8.47
C HIS A 240 3.25 5.66 8.46
N ALA A 241 4.20 5.68 7.51
CA ALA A 241 5.29 4.70 7.49
C ALA A 241 6.09 4.73 8.79
N LYS A 242 6.48 5.92 9.27
CA LYS A 242 7.19 6.08 10.54
C LYS A 242 6.32 5.72 11.73
N HIS A 243 5.11 6.28 11.81
CA HIS A 243 4.23 6.08 12.95
C HIS A 243 3.83 4.62 13.13
N LEU A 244 3.38 3.95 12.08
CA LEU A 244 2.92 2.56 12.18
C LEU A 244 4.08 1.61 12.49
N ALA A 245 5.28 1.82 11.91
CA ALA A 245 6.50 1.07 12.25
C ALA A 245 6.83 1.18 13.75
N SER A 246 6.68 2.37 14.31
CA SER A 246 6.86 2.67 15.74
C SER A 246 5.69 2.25 16.64
N GLY A 247 4.63 1.64 16.09
CA GLY A 247 3.44 1.22 16.83
C GLY A 247 2.53 2.35 17.25
N SER A 248 2.61 3.48 16.57
CA SER A 248 1.81 4.67 16.81
C SER A 248 0.79 4.87 15.68
N LEU A 249 -0.43 5.26 16.05
CA LEU A 249 -1.55 5.49 15.13
C LEU A 249 -1.98 6.96 15.19
N PRO A 250 -1.65 7.78 14.19
CA PRO A 250 -2.09 9.17 14.14
C PRO A 250 -3.61 9.28 14.10
N PHE A 251 -4.20 10.20 14.87
CA PHE A 251 -5.66 10.40 14.86
C PHE A 251 -6.08 11.88 14.76
N ALA A 252 -5.25 12.81 15.22
CA ALA A 252 -5.53 14.24 15.13
C ALA A 252 -4.22 15.01 14.95
N SER A 253 -4.26 16.11 14.21
CA SER A 253 -3.10 17.00 14.07
C SER A 253 -3.50 18.46 14.21
N ASP A 254 -2.63 19.22 14.86
CA ASP A 254 -2.65 20.68 14.84
C ASP A 254 -1.43 21.21 14.05
N ARG A 255 -1.12 22.49 14.18
CA ARG A 255 0.00 23.11 13.44
C ARG A 255 1.37 22.60 13.88
N LYS A 256 1.55 22.24 15.16
CA LYS A 256 2.87 21.94 15.76
C LYS A 256 3.00 20.49 16.20
N ILE A 257 1.88 19.87 16.53
CA ILE A 257 1.76 18.61 17.24
C ILE A 257 0.91 17.65 16.41
N LEU A 258 1.30 16.38 16.46
CA LEU A 258 0.57 15.26 15.90
C LEU A 258 0.18 14.30 17.02
N ASN A 259 -1.10 14.28 17.36
CA ASN A 259 -1.64 13.37 18.37
C ASN A 259 -1.73 11.95 17.79
N SER A 260 -1.06 11.01 18.46
CA SER A 260 -0.99 9.63 18.03
C SER A 260 -1.23 8.66 19.19
N ILE A 261 -1.98 7.59 18.93
CA ILE A 261 -2.25 6.53 19.90
C ILE A 261 -1.10 5.51 19.81
N LEU A 262 -0.39 5.28 20.91
CA LEU A 262 0.60 4.23 21.03
C LEU A 262 -0.11 2.90 21.34
N ILE A 263 0.01 1.94 20.43
CA ILE A 263 -0.60 0.61 20.56
C ILE A 263 0.42 -0.35 21.18
N THR A 264 0.09 -0.83 22.36
CA THR A 264 0.93 -1.75 23.14
C THR A 264 0.27 -3.14 23.24
N PRO A 265 0.98 -4.20 23.67
CA PRO A 265 0.38 -5.50 23.93
C PRO A 265 -0.80 -5.43 24.92
N GLU A 266 -0.73 -4.54 25.91
CA GLU A 266 -1.79 -4.31 26.90
C GLU A 266 -3.06 -3.77 26.24
N THR A 267 -2.92 -2.91 25.23
CA THR A 267 -4.07 -2.37 24.46
C THR A 267 -4.90 -3.52 23.89
N LEU A 268 -4.25 -4.52 23.27
CA LEU A 268 -4.95 -5.70 22.74
C LEU A 268 -5.58 -6.55 23.86
N ALA A 269 -4.90 -6.68 25.00
CA ALA A 269 -5.43 -7.46 26.13
C ALA A 269 -6.74 -6.87 26.65
N HIS A 270 -6.80 -5.56 26.85
CA HIS A 270 -8.02 -4.87 27.29
C HIS A 270 -9.15 -4.95 26.24
N LEU A 271 -8.82 -4.76 24.96
CA LEU A 271 -9.80 -4.88 23.87
C LEU A 271 -10.42 -6.27 23.77
N LYS A 272 -9.63 -7.33 24.00
CA LYS A 272 -10.13 -8.72 23.94
C LYS A 272 -11.18 -9.01 25.01
N VAL A 273 -11.06 -8.39 26.17
CA VAL A 273 -12.01 -8.54 27.29
C VAL A 273 -13.21 -7.61 27.13
N GLY A 274 -13.17 -6.66 26.21
CA GLY A 274 -14.25 -5.70 25.98
C GLY A 274 -14.29 -4.58 27.03
N GLU A 275 -13.15 -4.28 27.68
CA GLU A 275 -13.08 -3.23 28.70
C GLU A 275 -13.35 -1.83 28.12
N HIS A 276 -13.91 -0.95 28.94
CA HIS A 276 -14.03 0.47 28.60
C HIS A 276 -12.67 1.14 28.74
N LEU A 277 -12.16 1.68 27.62
CA LEU A 277 -10.85 2.30 27.56
C LEU A 277 -10.97 3.81 27.45
N TYR A 278 -10.17 4.55 28.20
CA TYR A 278 -10.01 6.00 28.03
C TYR A 278 -8.63 6.36 27.52
N LEU A 279 -8.56 7.45 26.76
CA LEU A 279 -7.32 7.91 26.17
C LEU A 279 -6.58 8.84 27.16
N ARG A 280 -5.34 8.49 27.50
CA ARG A 280 -4.50 9.29 28.41
C ARG A 280 -3.19 9.71 27.71
N PRO A 281 -2.76 10.97 27.83
CA PRO A 281 -1.44 11.40 27.36
C PRO A 281 -0.33 10.59 28.04
N THR A 282 0.74 10.31 27.30
CA THR A 282 1.91 9.59 27.81
C THR A 282 3.20 10.06 27.15
N GLY A 283 4.35 9.67 27.72
CA GLY A 283 5.66 9.95 27.16
C GLY A 283 6.05 8.98 26.03
N ALA A 284 7.31 9.08 25.59
CA ALA A 284 7.89 8.09 24.69
C ALA A 284 8.37 6.86 25.49
N ASP A 285 7.42 6.08 26.00
CA ASP A 285 7.73 5.02 26.98
C ASP A 285 8.22 3.72 26.31
N THR A 286 7.88 3.50 25.04
CA THR A 286 8.35 2.34 24.25
C THR A 286 9.54 2.70 23.38
N LYS A 287 10.39 1.73 23.04
CA LYS A 287 11.50 1.91 22.09
C LYS A 287 11.04 2.49 20.75
N GLY A 288 9.92 1.98 20.21
CA GLY A 288 9.32 2.50 18.98
C GLY A 288 8.92 3.99 19.09
N ALA A 289 8.36 4.41 20.22
CA ALA A 289 8.02 5.81 20.48
C ALA A 289 9.26 6.69 20.67
N GLN A 290 10.28 6.20 21.36
CA GLN A 290 11.57 6.90 21.53
C GLN A 290 12.27 7.09 20.19
N PHE A 291 12.27 6.06 19.35
CA PHE A 291 12.76 6.13 17.99
C PHE A 291 11.99 7.19 17.19
N LEU A 292 10.66 7.14 17.19
CA LEU A 292 9.83 8.09 16.46
C LEU A 292 10.07 9.55 16.88
N ALA A 293 10.24 9.79 18.18
CA ALA A 293 10.51 11.11 18.73
C ALA A 293 11.85 11.72 18.25
N ARG A 294 12.82 10.88 17.86
CA ARG A 294 14.13 11.32 17.33
C ARG A 294 14.15 11.50 15.81
N LEU A 295 13.17 10.98 15.09
CA LEU A 295 13.11 11.07 13.64
C LEU A 295 12.83 12.51 13.16
N PRO A 296 13.24 12.85 11.92
CA PRO A 296 12.79 14.08 11.29
C PRO A 296 11.27 14.02 11.09
N ASN A 297 10.54 14.82 11.86
CA ASN A 297 9.08 14.94 11.80
C ASN A 297 8.69 16.37 11.43
N ALA A 298 7.67 16.52 10.58
CA ALA A 298 7.11 17.84 10.29
C ALA A 298 6.39 18.45 11.51
N ARG A 299 5.82 17.60 12.36
CA ARG A 299 5.13 17.96 13.61
C ARG A 299 5.63 17.06 14.73
N ALA A 300 5.74 17.61 15.94
CA ALA A 300 6.17 16.84 17.09
C ALA A 300 5.11 15.79 17.46
N PRO A 301 5.47 14.51 17.62
CA PRO A 301 4.51 13.49 18.04
C PRO A 301 4.13 13.71 19.51
N ASN A 302 2.82 13.71 19.79
CA ASN A 302 2.27 13.66 21.13
C ASN A 302 1.56 12.32 21.34
N PHE A 303 2.06 11.54 22.29
CA PHE A 303 1.64 10.16 22.47
C PHE A 303 0.50 10.04 23.47
N HIS A 304 -0.41 9.12 23.17
CA HIS A 304 -1.52 8.76 24.03
C HIS A 304 -1.61 7.24 24.13
N ILE A 305 -1.97 6.71 25.30
CA ILE A 305 -2.23 5.27 25.49
C ILE A 305 -3.66 5.07 25.99
N PHE A 306 -4.17 3.87 25.78
CA PHE A 306 -5.42 3.46 26.39
C PHE A 306 -5.18 2.85 27.77
N ALA A 307 -5.97 3.31 28.73
CA ALA A 307 -6.04 2.74 30.07
C ALA A 307 -7.50 2.37 30.39
N PRO A 308 -7.74 1.38 31.27
CA PRO A 308 -9.09 1.01 31.71
C PRO A 308 -9.81 2.17 32.43
N SER A 309 -11.09 2.37 32.14
CA SER A 309 -11.97 3.37 32.78
C SER A 309 -13.26 2.72 33.24
N GLU A 310 -13.82 3.19 34.35
CA GLU A 310 -15.17 2.79 34.79
C GLU A 310 -16.28 3.65 34.16
N SER A 311 -15.96 4.85 33.66
CA SER A 311 -16.96 5.87 33.30
C SER A 311 -16.86 6.43 31.89
N THR A 312 -15.72 6.28 31.20
CA THR A 312 -15.51 6.86 29.86
C THR A 312 -15.07 5.81 28.86
N ASN A 313 -15.72 5.77 27.70
CA ASN A 313 -15.38 4.86 26.61
C ASN A 313 -14.89 5.64 25.39
N SER A 314 -13.57 5.74 25.25
CA SER A 314 -12.86 6.27 24.09
C SER A 314 -12.49 5.18 23.08
N THR A 315 -12.98 3.95 23.23
CA THR A 315 -12.65 2.83 22.32
C THR A 315 -13.03 3.17 20.87
N SER A 316 -14.16 3.84 20.65
CA SER A 316 -14.59 4.29 19.32
C SER A 316 -13.51 5.08 18.59
N ARG A 317 -12.77 5.96 19.29
CA ARG A 317 -11.65 6.72 18.70
C ARG A 317 -10.55 5.81 18.15
N LEU A 318 -10.22 4.71 18.85
CA LEU A 318 -9.29 3.72 18.33
C LEU A 318 -9.84 3.02 17.10
N LEU A 319 -11.09 2.56 17.17
CA LEU A 319 -11.72 1.83 16.07
C LEU A 319 -11.80 2.71 14.80
N HIS A 320 -12.13 3.98 14.98
CA HIS A 320 -12.18 4.98 13.91
C HIS A 320 -10.79 5.28 13.35
N ALA A 321 -9.79 5.48 14.21
CA ALA A 321 -8.40 5.69 13.75
C ALA A 321 -7.86 4.49 12.97
N ILE A 322 -8.23 3.26 13.38
CA ILE A 322 -7.88 2.03 12.66
C ILE A 322 -8.59 1.99 11.29
N GLY A 323 -9.88 2.33 11.24
CA GLY A 323 -10.64 2.42 9.99
C GLY A 323 -10.07 3.49 9.03
N ASP A 324 -9.66 4.63 9.58
CA ASP A 324 -9.13 5.76 8.82
C ASP A 324 -7.82 5.43 8.08
N LEU A 325 -7.08 4.39 8.50
CA LEU A 325 -5.88 3.90 7.81
C LEU A 325 -6.12 3.65 6.32
N VAL A 326 -7.31 3.14 5.97
CA VAL A 326 -7.68 2.85 4.59
C VAL A 326 -7.66 4.11 3.72
N PHE A 327 -7.93 5.27 4.32
CA PHE A 327 -8.01 6.55 3.63
C PHE A 327 -6.69 7.34 3.63
N THR A 328 -5.59 6.79 4.15
CA THR A 328 -4.30 7.51 4.34
C THR A 328 -3.42 7.66 3.09
N GLY A 329 -3.96 7.35 1.90
CA GLY A 329 -3.22 7.36 0.64
C GLY A 329 -2.54 6.04 0.29
N GLY A 330 -2.53 5.07 1.19
CA GLY A 330 -1.99 3.74 0.91
C GLY A 330 -1.39 3.10 2.15
N PHE A 331 -1.20 1.79 2.08
CA PHE A 331 -0.70 1.00 3.20
C PHE A 331 0.82 0.92 3.23
N THR A 332 1.38 1.05 4.43
CA THR A 332 2.81 1.03 4.67
C THR A 332 3.34 -0.41 4.67
N PRO A 333 4.62 -0.63 4.29
CA PRO A 333 5.25 -1.95 4.30
C PRO A 333 5.46 -2.50 5.72
N PHE A 334 5.63 -1.62 6.69
CA PHE A 334 6.00 -1.96 8.06
C PHE A 334 4.98 -1.44 9.07
N ALA A 335 4.78 -2.21 10.14
CA ALA A 335 4.04 -1.84 11.33
C ALA A 335 4.55 -2.59 12.56
N SER A 336 4.32 -2.08 13.77
CA SER A 336 4.64 -2.83 14.99
C SER A 336 3.73 -4.05 15.15
N ILE A 337 4.25 -5.12 15.75
CA ILE A 337 3.49 -6.35 15.98
C ILE A 337 2.21 -6.10 16.82
N PRO A 338 2.24 -5.32 17.92
CA PRO A 338 1.03 -5.01 18.68
C PRO A 338 -0.04 -4.29 17.84
N LEU A 339 0.37 -3.36 16.98
CA LEU A 339 -0.54 -2.65 16.08
C LEU A 339 -1.19 -3.61 15.08
N ILE A 340 -0.38 -4.46 14.42
CA ILE A 340 -0.88 -5.45 13.46
C ILE A 340 -1.92 -6.36 14.12
N LYS A 341 -1.62 -6.92 15.29
CA LYS A 341 -2.53 -7.83 16.02
C LYS A 341 -3.80 -7.13 16.48
N THR A 342 -3.69 -5.88 16.92
CA THR A 342 -4.84 -5.07 17.35
C THR A 342 -5.77 -4.77 16.19
N THR A 343 -5.23 -4.26 15.08
CA THR A 343 -6.00 -4.02 13.87
C THR A 343 -6.63 -5.31 13.34
N GLN A 344 -5.88 -6.42 13.35
CA GLN A 344 -6.39 -7.70 12.89
C GLN A 344 -7.55 -8.19 13.77
N PHE A 345 -7.43 -8.12 15.10
CA PHE A 345 -8.48 -8.52 16.02
C PHE A 345 -9.77 -7.74 15.76
N VAL A 346 -9.67 -6.40 15.73
CA VAL A 346 -10.79 -5.49 15.50
C VAL A 346 -11.42 -5.73 14.12
N ALA A 347 -10.62 -5.69 13.05
CA ALA A 347 -11.14 -5.69 11.69
C ALA A 347 -11.62 -7.08 11.21
N CYS A 348 -11.15 -8.18 11.82
CA CYS A 348 -11.61 -9.52 11.44
C CYS A 348 -13.02 -9.83 11.94
N GLY A 349 -13.45 -9.23 13.04
CA GLY A 349 -14.77 -9.52 13.64
C GLY A 349 -14.92 -10.96 14.09
N GLY A 350 -13.87 -11.53 14.68
CA GLY A 350 -13.85 -12.93 15.13
C GLY A 350 -13.83 -13.97 14.00
N LEU A 351 -13.86 -13.54 12.73
CA LEU A 351 -13.85 -14.44 11.58
C LEU A 351 -12.44 -14.75 11.12
N VAL A 352 -12.21 -15.99 10.68
CA VAL A 352 -10.93 -16.35 10.05
C VAL A 352 -10.81 -15.70 8.67
N PRO A 353 -9.60 -15.24 8.26
CA PRO A 353 -9.42 -14.65 6.94
C PRO A 353 -9.69 -15.61 5.78
N GLY A 354 -9.31 -16.89 5.92
CA GLY A 354 -9.44 -17.89 4.85
C GLY A 354 -8.77 -17.44 3.56
N ARG A 355 -9.48 -17.53 2.43
CA ARG A 355 -8.97 -17.13 1.10
C ARG A 355 -9.14 -15.64 0.79
N LEU A 356 -9.20 -14.77 1.80
CA LEU A 356 -9.45 -13.33 1.65
C LEU A 356 -8.59 -12.67 0.57
N LEU A 357 -7.26 -12.83 0.64
CA LEU A 357 -6.34 -12.21 -0.34
C LEU A 357 -6.65 -12.64 -1.78
N GLN A 358 -6.85 -13.95 -1.99
CA GLN A 358 -7.17 -14.48 -3.32
C GLN A 358 -8.51 -13.91 -3.84
N ARG A 359 -9.50 -13.73 -2.97
CA ARG A 359 -10.81 -13.20 -3.35
C ARG A 359 -10.76 -11.70 -3.63
N LEU A 360 -9.95 -10.92 -2.90
CA LEU A 360 -9.74 -9.52 -3.20
C LEU A 360 -9.01 -9.33 -4.54
N ASP A 361 -8.02 -10.15 -4.87
CA ASP A 361 -7.37 -10.12 -6.20
C ASP A 361 -8.36 -10.47 -7.33
N ALA A 362 -9.31 -11.38 -7.09
CA ALA A 362 -10.38 -11.63 -8.05
C ALA A 362 -11.34 -10.43 -8.20
N LEU A 363 -11.57 -9.65 -7.14
CA LEU A 363 -12.38 -8.43 -7.19
C LEU A 363 -11.66 -7.32 -7.96
N VAL A 364 -10.35 -7.18 -7.76
CA VAL A 364 -9.47 -6.35 -8.58
C VAL A 364 -9.62 -6.70 -10.07
N GLU A 365 -9.55 -7.99 -10.42
CA GLU A 365 -9.70 -8.45 -11.80
C GLU A 365 -11.09 -8.11 -12.37
N LYS A 366 -12.16 -8.32 -11.58
CA LYS A 366 -13.53 -7.98 -11.98
C LYS A 366 -13.68 -6.49 -12.29
N VAL A 367 -13.15 -5.61 -11.45
CA VAL A 367 -13.21 -4.15 -11.65
C VAL A 367 -12.33 -3.73 -12.83
N HIS A 368 -11.16 -4.36 -13.01
CA HIS A 368 -10.29 -4.09 -14.15
C HIS A 368 -10.98 -4.35 -15.49
N ARG A 369 -11.73 -5.45 -15.62
CA ARG A 369 -12.45 -5.83 -16.85
C ARG A 369 -13.50 -4.81 -17.29
N GLN A 370 -14.00 -3.95 -16.40
CA GLN A 370 -14.94 -2.89 -16.80
C GLN A 370 -14.26 -1.77 -17.61
N ALA A 371 -12.97 -1.53 -17.39
CA ALA A 371 -12.23 -0.47 -18.06
C ALA A 371 -10.74 -0.85 -18.24
N PRO A 372 -10.43 -1.90 -19.02
CA PRO A 372 -9.06 -2.40 -19.17
C PRO A 372 -8.12 -1.37 -19.79
N HIS A 373 -8.65 -0.52 -20.67
CA HIS A 373 -7.93 0.58 -21.33
C HIS A 373 -7.31 1.61 -20.36
N LEU A 374 -7.80 1.70 -19.12
CA LEU A 374 -7.23 2.60 -18.11
C LEU A 374 -5.93 2.06 -17.49
N GLN A 375 -5.73 0.74 -17.51
CA GLN A 375 -4.57 0.06 -16.92
C GLN A 375 -4.30 0.50 -15.46
N LEU A 376 -5.36 0.63 -14.66
CA LEU A 376 -5.30 1.16 -13.30
C LEU A 376 -4.43 0.32 -12.36
N PHE A 377 -4.56 -0.99 -12.45
CA PHE A 377 -4.02 -1.95 -11.48
C PHE A 377 -2.61 -2.45 -11.82
N GLY A 378 -1.92 -1.76 -12.73
CA GLY A 378 -0.58 -2.11 -13.18
C GLY A 378 -0.55 -3.24 -14.22
N PRO A 379 0.66 -3.56 -14.73
CA PRO A 379 0.84 -4.44 -15.89
C PRO A 379 0.58 -5.93 -15.60
N LEU A 380 0.45 -6.32 -14.33
CA LEU A 380 0.12 -7.71 -13.96
C LEU A 380 -1.23 -8.17 -14.53
N LEU A 381 -2.17 -7.25 -14.71
CA LEU A 381 -3.50 -7.56 -15.25
C LEU A 381 -3.58 -7.50 -16.78
N ASP A 382 -2.52 -7.09 -17.47
CA ASP A 382 -2.48 -7.11 -18.92
C ASP A 382 -2.68 -8.54 -19.45
N ASP A 383 -3.41 -8.69 -20.56
CA ASP A 383 -3.78 -10.00 -21.11
C ASP A 383 -2.56 -10.88 -21.43
N THR A 384 -1.44 -10.26 -21.82
CA THR A 384 -0.15 -10.94 -22.09
C THR A 384 0.44 -11.60 -20.84
N ASN A 385 0.07 -11.14 -19.64
CA ASN A 385 0.61 -11.57 -18.36
C ASN A 385 -0.33 -12.54 -17.61
N THR A 386 -1.34 -13.10 -18.28
CA THR A 386 -2.32 -14.03 -17.68
C THR A 386 -1.66 -15.20 -16.92
N HIS A 387 -0.55 -15.75 -17.43
CA HIS A 387 0.20 -16.82 -16.76
C HIS A 387 0.86 -16.37 -15.44
N LEU A 388 1.35 -15.13 -15.37
CA LEU A 388 1.90 -14.55 -14.14
C LEU A 388 0.80 -14.31 -13.11
N ARG A 389 -0.37 -13.83 -13.57
CA ARG A 389 -1.57 -13.66 -12.73
C ARG A 389 -2.02 -14.99 -12.13
N PHE A 390 -2.08 -16.06 -12.93
CA PHE A 390 -2.41 -17.39 -12.43
C PHE A 390 -1.45 -17.86 -11.32
N ARG A 391 -0.12 -17.70 -11.53
CA ARG A 391 0.89 -18.03 -10.52
C ARG A 391 0.77 -17.19 -9.25
N ALA A 392 0.44 -15.90 -9.37
CA ALA A 392 0.18 -15.04 -8.21
C ALA A 392 -1.05 -15.53 -7.40
N ASN A 393 -2.15 -15.87 -8.09
CA ASN A 393 -3.35 -16.40 -7.46
C ASN A 393 -3.12 -17.78 -6.79
N GLU A 394 -2.30 -18.63 -7.38
CA GLU A 394 -1.92 -19.93 -6.79
C GLU A 394 -1.09 -19.72 -5.51
N ARG A 395 -0.14 -18.78 -5.52
CA ARG A 395 0.63 -18.40 -4.33
C ARG A 395 -0.28 -17.88 -3.21
N LEU A 396 -1.27 -17.05 -3.54
CA LEU A 396 -2.26 -16.58 -2.58
C LEU A 396 -3.12 -17.70 -1.99
N ALA A 397 -3.48 -18.69 -2.80
CA ALA A 397 -4.19 -19.87 -2.32
C ALA A 397 -3.33 -20.68 -1.33
N LYS A 398 -2.03 -20.82 -1.63
CA LYS A 398 -1.06 -21.50 -0.75
C LYS A 398 -0.86 -20.74 0.56
N LEU A 399 -0.72 -19.42 0.51
CA LEU A 399 -0.67 -18.54 1.68
C LEU A 399 -1.89 -18.72 2.60
N ALA A 400 -3.09 -18.80 2.04
CA ALA A 400 -4.31 -19.04 2.82
C ALA A 400 -4.27 -20.36 3.59
N THR A 401 -3.62 -21.39 3.04
CA THR A 401 -3.45 -22.71 3.68
C THR A 401 -2.23 -22.81 4.60
N GLY A 402 -1.40 -21.76 4.68
CA GLY A 402 -0.14 -21.77 5.43
C GLY A 402 0.97 -22.62 4.79
N THR A 403 0.80 -23.09 3.55
CA THR A 403 1.82 -23.90 2.85
C THR A 403 2.99 -23.07 2.33
N VAL A 404 2.77 -21.76 2.14
CA VAL A 404 3.80 -20.77 1.87
C VAL A 404 3.67 -19.73 2.97
N THR A 405 4.79 -19.37 3.60
CA THR A 405 4.84 -18.37 4.67
C THR A 405 5.71 -17.17 4.31
N ASP A 406 6.59 -17.32 3.32
CA ASP A 406 7.50 -16.27 2.90
C ASP A 406 7.12 -15.73 1.52
N GLU A 407 7.06 -14.40 1.43
CA GLU A 407 6.76 -13.68 0.22
C GLU A 407 7.60 -12.39 0.20
N PRO A 408 8.17 -11.99 -0.95
CA PRO A 408 8.93 -10.76 -1.04
C PRO A 408 8.08 -9.54 -0.64
N LEU A 409 8.65 -8.65 0.18
CA LEU A 409 7.99 -7.42 0.61
C LEU A 409 7.44 -6.57 -0.55
N ALA A 410 8.17 -6.49 -1.66
CA ALA A 410 7.73 -5.79 -2.86
C ALA A 410 6.46 -6.39 -3.51
N ASP A 411 6.26 -7.72 -3.44
CA ASP A 411 5.02 -8.36 -3.91
C ASP A 411 3.83 -7.99 -3.00
N LYS A 412 4.06 -7.96 -1.67
CA LYS A 412 3.07 -7.53 -0.67
C LYS A 412 2.65 -6.07 -0.88
N VAL A 413 3.60 -5.16 -1.05
CA VAL A 413 3.32 -3.73 -1.29
C VAL A 413 2.62 -3.49 -2.62
N ALA A 414 3.04 -4.17 -3.69
CA ALA A 414 2.36 -4.07 -4.98
C ALA A 414 0.90 -4.56 -4.91
N ARG A 415 0.63 -5.62 -4.15
CA ARG A 415 -0.74 -6.08 -3.87
C ARG A 415 -1.55 -5.02 -3.12
N MET A 416 -1.00 -4.47 -2.04
CA MET A 416 -1.73 -3.45 -1.27
C MET A 416 -2.00 -2.19 -2.10
N SER A 417 -1.07 -1.78 -2.97
CA SER A 417 -1.30 -0.69 -3.94
C SER A 417 -2.47 -0.97 -4.88
N ARG A 418 -2.64 -2.23 -5.36
CA ARG A 418 -3.81 -2.63 -6.15
C ARG A 418 -5.10 -2.57 -5.34
N TYR A 419 -5.08 -2.93 -4.05
CA TYR A 419 -6.25 -2.85 -3.18
C TYR A 419 -6.64 -1.41 -2.84
N THR A 420 -5.67 -0.52 -2.63
CA THR A 420 -5.94 0.92 -2.50
C THR A 420 -6.57 1.46 -3.79
N THR A 421 -5.99 1.15 -4.94
CA THR A 421 -6.54 1.54 -6.26
C THR A 421 -7.94 0.96 -6.49
N LEU A 422 -8.24 -0.23 -5.96
CA LEU A 422 -9.56 -0.86 -6.03
C LEU A 422 -10.59 -0.01 -5.29
N LEU A 423 -10.28 0.43 -4.08
CA LEU A 423 -11.18 1.26 -3.29
C LEU A 423 -11.43 2.62 -3.96
N GLU A 424 -10.37 3.29 -4.41
CA GLU A 424 -10.48 4.55 -5.16
C GLU A 424 -11.37 4.40 -6.39
N ARG A 425 -11.24 3.27 -7.10
CA ARG A 425 -12.04 2.98 -8.29
C ARG A 425 -13.49 2.63 -7.95
N LEU A 426 -13.74 1.84 -6.92
CA LEU A 426 -15.10 1.50 -6.48
C LEU A 426 -15.86 2.76 -6.06
N MET A 427 -15.22 3.66 -5.31
CA MET A 427 -15.81 4.95 -4.95
C MET A 427 -16.08 5.82 -6.19
N ALA A 428 -15.18 5.82 -7.17
CA ALA A 428 -15.37 6.56 -8.43
C ALA A 428 -16.51 6.03 -9.32
N LEU A 429 -16.99 4.81 -9.05
CA LEU A 429 -18.09 4.18 -9.78
C LEU A 429 -19.45 4.41 -9.14
N VAL A 430 -19.51 5.04 -7.95
CA VAL A 430 -20.79 5.34 -7.29
C VAL A 430 -21.55 6.41 -8.12
N PRO A 431 -22.76 6.10 -8.60
CA PRO A 431 -23.54 7.05 -9.40
C PRO A 431 -24.04 8.21 -8.53
N ASP A 432 -24.28 9.36 -9.17
CA ASP A 432 -25.04 10.49 -8.61
C ASP A 432 -24.49 11.12 -7.31
N MET A 433 -23.23 10.85 -6.96
CA MET A 433 -22.55 11.43 -5.79
C MET A 433 -21.27 12.14 -6.21
N ARG A 434 -20.96 13.28 -5.57
CA ARG A 434 -19.67 13.94 -5.77
C ARG A 434 -18.56 13.13 -5.08
N PRO A 435 -17.32 13.15 -5.61
CA PRO A 435 -16.21 12.41 -5.03
C PRO A 435 -16.02 12.59 -3.52
N ASP A 436 -16.10 13.83 -3.04
CA ASP A 436 -15.90 14.16 -1.63
C ASP A 436 -17.05 13.60 -0.75
N ASP A 437 -18.29 13.64 -1.25
CA ASP A 437 -19.46 13.10 -0.55
C ASP A 437 -19.38 11.57 -0.48
N VAL A 438 -18.89 10.90 -1.53
CA VAL A 438 -18.67 9.44 -1.53
C VAL A 438 -17.62 9.06 -0.49
N VAL A 439 -16.47 9.74 -0.47
CA VAL A 439 -15.40 9.44 0.49
C VAL A 439 -15.89 9.65 1.93
N ALA A 440 -16.63 10.73 2.18
CA ALA A 440 -17.23 10.98 3.50
C ALA A 440 -18.22 9.87 3.90
N ALA A 441 -19.12 9.47 2.99
CA ALA A 441 -20.12 8.44 3.25
C ALA A 441 -19.48 7.05 3.47
N VAL A 442 -18.47 6.67 2.67
CA VAL A 442 -17.75 5.41 2.85
C VAL A 442 -16.95 5.43 4.15
N ARG A 443 -16.36 6.57 4.53
CA ARG A 443 -15.65 6.71 5.82
C ARG A 443 -16.61 6.51 6.99
N GLU A 444 -17.79 7.13 6.94
CA GLU A 444 -18.79 6.97 7.99
C GLU A 444 -19.32 5.53 8.06
N GLY A 445 -19.65 4.92 6.92
CA GLY A 445 -20.02 3.50 6.86
C GLY A 445 -18.93 2.57 7.39
N LEU A 446 -17.65 2.90 7.15
CA LEU A 446 -16.52 2.13 7.67
C LEU A 446 -16.42 2.25 9.19
N LYS A 447 -16.66 3.42 9.79
CA LYS A 447 -16.67 3.55 11.26
C LYS A 447 -17.70 2.62 11.90
N SER A 448 -18.93 2.62 11.39
CA SER A 448 -19.99 1.71 11.88
C SER A 448 -19.63 0.23 11.65
N GLU A 449 -19.02 -0.11 10.51
CA GLU A 449 -18.54 -1.47 10.26
C GLU A 449 -17.41 -1.89 11.20
N MET A 450 -16.53 -0.96 11.60
CA MET A 450 -15.43 -1.21 12.54
C MET A 450 -15.94 -1.41 13.97
N GLU A 451 -16.95 -0.64 14.39
CA GLU A 451 -17.64 -0.82 15.68
C GLU A 451 -18.33 -2.18 15.75
N ARG A 452 -19.16 -2.52 14.75
CA ARG A 452 -19.81 -3.83 14.67
C ARG A 452 -18.78 -4.97 14.64
N SER A 453 -17.72 -4.84 13.84
CA SER A 453 -16.67 -5.85 13.76
C SER A 453 -15.95 -6.01 15.11
N TYR A 454 -15.73 -4.94 15.86
CA TYR A 454 -15.16 -5.06 17.20
C TYR A 454 -16.09 -5.82 18.15
N GLU A 455 -17.38 -5.49 18.18
CA GLU A 455 -18.38 -6.20 19.00
C GLU A 455 -18.42 -7.70 18.68
N ASP A 456 -18.45 -8.05 17.39
CA ASP A 456 -18.39 -9.43 16.91
C ASP A 456 -17.10 -10.14 17.36
N ALA A 457 -15.96 -9.44 17.32
CA ALA A 457 -14.66 -9.98 17.74
C ALA A 457 -14.61 -10.27 19.24
N VAL A 458 -15.13 -9.36 20.07
CA VAL A 458 -15.21 -9.55 21.52
C VAL A 458 -16.13 -10.73 21.85
N ALA A 459 -17.33 -10.77 21.25
CA ALA A 459 -18.27 -11.88 21.44
C ALA A 459 -17.63 -13.25 21.08
N ALA A 460 -16.97 -13.33 19.93
CA ALA A 460 -16.28 -14.56 19.50
C ALA A 460 -15.14 -14.95 20.45
N HIS A 461 -14.41 -13.98 21.00
CA HIS A 461 -13.32 -14.22 21.94
C HIS A 461 -13.82 -14.78 23.27
N LEU A 462 -14.89 -14.19 23.84
CA LEU A 462 -15.49 -14.62 25.09
C LEU A 462 -16.07 -16.05 25.00
N ILE A 463 -16.70 -16.39 23.87
CA ILE A 463 -17.20 -17.75 23.63
C ILE A 463 -16.03 -18.75 23.58
N SER A 464 -14.95 -18.40 22.87
CA SER A 464 -13.77 -19.28 22.74
C SER A 464 -13.08 -19.56 24.08
N GLY A 465 -13.02 -18.56 24.96
CA GLY A 465 -12.48 -18.72 26.32
C GLY A 465 -13.34 -19.61 27.22
N THR A 466 -14.66 -19.67 26.97
CA THR A 466 -15.60 -20.44 27.79
C THR A 466 -15.57 -21.94 27.45
N VAL A 467 -15.41 -22.30 26.17
CA VAL A 467 -15.42 -23.70 25.69
C VAL A 467 -14.16 -24.47 26.11
N LEU A 468 -13.03 -23.79 26.31
CA LEU A 468 -11.75 -24.39 26.72
C LEU A 468 -11.64 -24.67 28.24
N SER A 469 -12.66 -24.33 29.03
CA SER A 469 -12.68 -24.55 30.49
C SER A 469 -13.34 -25.87 30.94
N THR A 470 -13.71 -26.75 30.00
CA THR A 470 -14.13 -28.12 30.33
C THR A 470 -12.93 -29.07 30.29
N PRO A 471 -12.66 -29.85 31.35
CA PRO A 471 -11.55 -30.79 31.34
C PRO A 471 -11.79 -31.85 30.26
N SER A 472 -10.95 -31.80 29.23
CA SER A 472 -10.82 -32.82 28.20
C SER A 472 -10.55 -34.17 28.86
N SER A 473 -11.61 -34.99 29.01
CA SER A 473 -11.44 -36.39 29.35
C SER A 473 -10.68 -37.05 28.21
N LYS A 474 -9.45 -37.50 28.48
CA LYS A 474 -8.66 -38.38 27.62
C LYS A 474 -9.52 -39.56 27.14
N ARG A 475 -10.11 -39.46 25.95
CA ARG A 475 -10.68 -40.62 25.27
C ARG A 475 -9.58 -41.23 24.40
N ASN A 476 -8.81 -42.12 25.03
CA ASN A 476 -7.91 -43.03 24.34
C ASN A 476 -8.73 -43.88 23.36
N SER A 477 -8.71 -43.57 22.06
CA SER A 477 -9.12 -44.52 21.03
C SER A 477 -7.92 -45.38 20.63
N SER A 478 -7.83 -46.49 21.36
CA SER A 478 -7.27 -47.78 21.00
C SER A 478 -7.03 -48.00 19.50
N MET A 479 -5.78 -48.32 19.16
CA MET A 479 -5.42 -48.99 17.91
C MET A 479 -6.01 -50.41 17.89
N SER A 480 -7.02 -50.62 17.06
CA SER A 480 -7.43 -51.95 16.63
C SER A 480 -6.64 -52.35 15.39
N ARG A 481 -5.54 -53.10 15.61
CA ARG A 481 -4.95 -53.96 14.59
C ARG A 481 -5.91 -55.14 14.36
N LYS A 482 -6.38 -55.32 13.13
CA LYS A 482 -6.83 -56.63 12.68
C LYS A 482 -6.47 -56.86 11.23
N ASP A 483 -5.36 -57.58 11.06
CA ASP A 483 -5.09 -58.42 9.91
C ASP A 483 -6.32 -59.24 9.53
N THR A 484 -6.67 -59.23 8.24
CA THR A 484 -7.06 -60.46 7.53
C THR A 484 -6.58 -60.38 6.08
N ARG A 485 -5.58 -61.20 5.79
CA ARG A 485 -5.20 -61.67 4.46
C ARG A 485 -6.40 -62.37 3.79
N ARG A 486 -6.62 -62.13 2.50
CA ARG A 486 -6.44 -63.12 1.40
C ARG A 486 -7.25 -62.78 0.14
N ARG A 487 -6.55 -62.94 -0.99
CA ARG A 487 -6.99 -63.50 -2.29
C ARG A 487 -7.93 -62.64 -3.13
N SER A 488 -7.40 -62.03 -4.19
CA SER A 488 -7.25 -62.60 -5.56
C SER A 488 -8.51 -62.41 -6.41
N ARG A 489 -8.39 -61.65 -7.51
CA ARG A 489 -8.52 -62.19 -8.87
C ARG A 489 -8.35 -61.10 -9.92
N LEU A 490 -7.60 -61.48 -10.96
CA LEU A 490 -7.48 -60.85 -12.26
C LEU A 490 -8.82 -60.84 -13.00
N SER A 491 -9.08 -59.77 -13.76
CA SER A 491 -9.61 -59.77 -15.15
C SER A 491 -9.88 -58.31 -15.57
N ASN A 492 -9.13 -57.73 -16.51
CA ASN A 492 -9.25 -57.78 -17.97
C ASN A 492 -10.31 -56.85 -18.59
N ASN A 493 -9.78 -55.86 -19.34
CA ASN A 493 -10.14 -55.39 -20.67
C ASN A 493 -11.60 -55.33 -21.18
N SER A 494 -11.88 -54.12 -21.71
CA SER A 494 -12.43 -53.78 -23.04
C SER A 494 -13.94 -53.70 -23.30
N SER A 495 -14.29 -52.51 -23.80
CA SER A 495 -15.09 -52.18 -25.00
C SER A 495 -16.62 -52.13 -24.96
N GLY A 496 -17.16 -51.07 -25.59
CA GLY A 496 -18.52 -50.98 -26.15
C GLY A 496 -19.33 -49.79 -25.62
N THR A 497 -19.16 -48.57 -26.16
CA THR A 497 -19.90 -47.95 -27.31
C THR A 497 -21.31 -47.40 -27.00
N ALA A 498 -21.45 -46.10 -27.28
CA ALA A 498 -22.63 -45.35 -27.77
C ALA A 498 -23.79 -45.07 -26.80
N SER A 499 -24.44 -43.90 -26.72
CA SER A 499 -24.21 -42.51 -27.19
C SER A 499 -25.13 -41.60 -26.30
N PRO A 500 -25.60 -40.41 -26.71
CA PRO A 500 -25.37 -39.15 -26.00
C PRO A 500 -26.62 -38.65 -25.25
N ASP A 501 -26.48 -37.71 -24.31
CA ASP A 501 -27.38 -36.55 -24.17
C ASP A 501 -27.00 -35.69 -22.95
N GLY A 502 -26.88 -34.37 -23.20
CA GLY A 502 -27.01 -33.32 -22.19
C GLY A 502 -25.70 -32.74 -21.61
N PRO A 503 -25.34 -31.48 -21.91
CA PRO A 503 -24.31 -30.77 -21.17
C PRO A 503 -24.90 -30.26 -19.85
N THR A 504 -25.08 -31.14 -18.87
CA THR A 504 -25.27 -30.67 -17.49
C THR A 504 -23.94 -30.14 -16.99
N SER A 505 -23.81 -28.82 -17.11
CA SER A 505 -22.95 -27.96 -16.31
C SER A 505 -23.07 -28.32 -14.82
N LEU A 506 -22.30 -29.30 -14.39
CA LEU A 506 -21.99 -29.54 -12.98
C LEU A 506 -20.60 -28.99 -12.75
N THR A 507 -20.52 -27.66 -12.58
CA THR A 507 -19.49 -27.09 -11.72
C THR A 507 -19.76 -27.61 -10.31
N SER A 508 -19.24 -28.80 -10.04
CA SER A 508 -19.10 -29.37 -8.71
C SER A 508 -18.37 -28.34 -7.85
N GLY A 509 -19.15 -27.57 -7.09
CA GLY A 509 -18.66 -26.71 -6.04
C GLY A 509 -18.14 -27.61 -4.93
N ARG A 510 -16.91 -28.10 -5.10
CA ARG A 510 -16.21 -28.84 -4.07
C ARG A 510 -16.03 -27.89 -2.89
N SER A 511 -16.89 -28.03 -1.89
CA SER A 511 -16.79 -27.34 -0.60
C SER A 511 -15.41 -27.65 -0.03
N SER A 512 -14.45 -26.74 -0.18
CA SER A 512 -13.13 -26.92 0.39
C SER A 512 -13.30 -26.93 1.91
N SER A 513 -13.24 -28.10 2.52
CA SER A 513 -13.39 -28.33 3.97
C SER A 513 -12.28 -27.70 4.82
N THR A 514 -11.43 -26.88 4.21
CA THR A 514 -10.22 -26.30 4.79
C THR A 514 -10.53 -25.10 5.71
N PHE A 515 -11.68 -24.45 5.52
CA PHE A 515 -12.08 -23.28 6.32
C PHE A 515 -13.52 -23.40 6.80
N PRO A 516 -13.88 -22.78 7.93
CA PRO A 516 -15.26 -22.64 8.36
C PRO A 516 -16.15 -22.03 7.27
N VAL A 517 -17.43 -22.42 7.27
CA VAL A 517 -18.43 -21.95 6.28
C VAL A 517 -18.53 -20.41 6.28
N HIS A 518 -18.45 -19.81 7.47
CA HIS A 518 -18.43 -18.36 7.65
C HIS A 518 -16.99 -17.86 7.84
N ASN A 519 -16.44 -17.22 6.81
CA ASN A 519 -15.11 -16.62 6.82
C ASN A 519 -15.08 -15.34 5.97
N LEU A 520 -14.04 -14.52 6.14
CA LEU A 520 -13.93 -13.22 5.43
C LEU A 520 -13.79 -13.38 3.91
N GLY A 521 -13.14 -14.44 3.44
CA GLY A 521 -13.08 -14.77 2.01
C GLY A 521 -14.47 -14.99 1.41
N ARG A 522 -15.43 -15.52 2.18
CA ARG A 522 -16.82 -15.70 1.73
C ARG A 522 -17.57 -14.38 1.61
N LYS A 523 -17.35 -13.44 2.54
CA LYS A 523 -17.89 -12.07 2.44
C LYS A 523 -17.47 -11.38 1.12
N VAL A 524 -16.19 -11.51 0.71
CA VAL A 524 -15.74 -10.98 -0.60
C VAL A 524 -16.38 -11.73 -1.77
N GLU A 525 -16.61 -13.03 -1.64
CA GLU A 525 -17.25 -13.83 -2.68
C GLU A 525 -18.69 -13.40 -2.97
N ASP A 526 -19.42 -12.95 -1.95
CA ASP A 526 -20.76 -12.42 -2.13
C ASP A 526 -20.73 -11.06 -2.86
N VAL A 527 -19.76 -10.19 -2.54
CA VAL A 527 -19.49 -8.94 -3.31
C VAL A 527 -19.09 -9.26 -4.76
N LEU A 528 -18.30 -10.32 -4.98
CA LEU A 528 -17.92 -10.78 -6.31
C LEU A 528 -19.11 -11.24 -7.16
N LYS A 529 -20.17 -11.79 -6.54
CA LYS A 529 -21.40 -12.22 -7.24
C LYS A 529 -22.34 -11.05 -7.54
N GLY A 530 -22.32 -9.98 -6.75
CA GLY A 530 -23.13 -8.79 -7.00
C GLY A 530 -22.79 -8.10 -8.33
N SER A 531 -23.68 -7.27 -8.87
CA SER A 531 -23.37 -6.42 -10.03
C SER A 531 -22.56 -5.18 -9.61
N LEU A 532 -21.83 -4.58 -10.54
CA LEU A 532 -21.20 -3.27 -10.38
C LEU A 532 -22.05 -2.20 -11.10
N PRO A 533 -22.13 -0.95 -10.62
CA PRO A 533 -21.51 -0.42 -9.40
C PRO A 533 -22.12 -0.98 -8.12
N ILE A 534 -21.32 -1.01 -7.05
CA ILE A 534 -21.78 -1.39 -5.70
C ILE A 534 -22.10 -0.15 -4.88
N ASP A 535 -22.96 -0.30 -3.89
CA ASP A 535 -23.38 0.75 -2.98
C ASP A 535 -22.30 1.11 -1.93
N VAL A 536 -22.46 2.26 -1.30
CA VAL A 536 -21.52 2.82 -0.29
C VAL A 536 -21.27 1.84 0.87
N GLN A 537 -22.30 1.13 1.34
CA GLN A 537 -22.14 0.20 2.47
C GLN A 537 -21.30 -1.01 2.07
N THR A 538 -21.51 -1.53 0.86
CA THR A 538 -20.65 -2.61 0.33
C THR A 538 -19.20 -2.13 0.14
N ILE A 539 -18.98 -0.87 -0.28
CA ILE A 539 -17.61 -0.31 -0.36
C ILE A 539 -16.97 -0.20 1.03
N ALA A 540 -17.72 0.23 2.05
CA ALA A 540 -17.24 0.26 3.44
C ALA A 540 -16.85 -1.15 3.94
N LEU A 541 -17.66 -2.16 3.62
CA LEU A 541 -17.31 -3.56 3.89
C LEU A 541 -16.01 -3.97 3.18
N VAL A 542 -15.85 -3.64 1.90
CA VAL A 542 -14.61 -3.93 1.15
C VAL A 542 -13.42 -3.20 1.76
N ALA A 543 -13.57 -1.95 2.21
CA ALA A 543 -12.54 -1.19 2.91
C ALA A 543 -12.07 -1.90 4.19
N ARG A 544 -13.00 -2.41 5.01
CA ARG A 544 -12.67 -3.24 6.19
C ARG A 544 -11.91 -4.51 5.81
N LEU A 545 -12.32 -5.17 4.72
CA LEU A 545 -11.67 -6.39 4.24
C LEU A 545 -10.26 -6.13 3.67
N VAL A 546 -10.05 -4.98 3.03
CA VAL A 546 -8.72 -4.51 2.60
C VAL A 546 -7.83 -4.21 3.81
N LEU A 547 -8.38 -3.67 4.90
CA LEU A 547 -7.64 -3.45 6.14
C LEU A 547 -7.19 -4.77 6.78
N VAL A 548 -8.04 -5.80 6.79
CA VAL A 548 -7.62 -7.15 7.22
C VAL A 548 -6.53 -7.68 6.28
N ALA A 549 -6.68 -7.52 4.96
CA ALA A 549 -5.67 -7.93 3.99
C ALA A 549 -4.31 -7.26 4.20
N TRP A 550 -4.30 -5.99 4.62
CA TRP A 550 -3.09 -5.30 5.04
C TRP A 550 -2.41 -6.00 6.21
N THR A 551 -3.15 -6.36 7.27
CA THR A 551 -2.56 -7.07 8.42
C THR A 551 -1.95 -8.43 8.07
N LEU A 552 -2.37 -9.03 6.95
CA LEU A 552 -1.79 -10.28 6.42
C LEU A 552 -0.58 -10.05 5.52
N SER A 553 -0.36 -8.82 5.06
CA SER A 553 0.65 -8.44 4.06
C SER A 553 1.70 -7.46 4.59
N VAL A 554 1.49 -6.87 5.77
CA VAL A 554 2.45 -5.96 6.41
C VAL A 554 3.52 -6.76 7.16
N GLU A 555 4.75 -6.28 7.16
CA GLU A 555 5.83 -6.87 7.94
C GLU A 555 5.94 -6.23 9.32
N GLY A 556 6.14 -7.09 10.32
CA GLY A 556 6.34 -6.67 11.70
C GLY A 556 7.71 -6.01 11.89
N VAL A 557 7.77 -4.92 12.64
CA VAL A 557 9.02 -4.34 13.14
C VAL A 557 9.36 -4.96 14.50
N ALA A 558 10.63 -5.31 14.67
CA ALA A 558 11.19 -5.87 15.90
C ALA A 558 12.01 -4.80 16.63
N TRP A 559 11.49 -4.31 17.75
CA TRP A 559 12.13 -3.32 18.63
C TRP A 559 12.90 -3.98 19.78
N ASP A 560 12.48 -5.19 20.18
CA ASP A 560 13.08 -5.93 21.29
C ASP A 560 13.91 -7.16 20.84
N ALA A 561 14.77 -7.61 21.74
CA ALA A 561 15.52 -8.86 21.56
C ALA A 561 14.53 -10.04 21.64
N GLY A 562 14.53 -10.91 20.64
CA GLY A 562 13.59 -12.04 20.55
C GLY A 562 12.32 -11.75 19.75
N GLU A 563 12.04 -10.50 19.38
CA GLU A 563 10.99 -10.20 18.40
C GLU A 563 11.41 -10.60 16.98
N VAL A 564 10.47 -11.15 16.22
CA VAL A 564 10.65 -11.53 14.82
C VAL A 564 10.15 -10.41 13.94
N GLY A 565 11.00 -9.87 13.09
CA GLY A 565 10.62 -8.79 12.19
C GLY A 565 11.79 -7.99 11.65
N PHE A 566 11.46 -6.93 10.93
CA PHE A 566 12.40 -5.93 10.45
C PHE A 566 13.06 -5.21 11.64
N ARG A 567 14.39 -5.16 11.66
CA ARG A 567 15.14 -4.39 12.66
C ARG A 567 15.55 -3.06 12.04
N VAL A 568 15.09 -1.98 12.65
CA VAL A 568 15.51 -0.64 12.25
C VAL A 568 16.93 -0.41 12.77
N VAL A 569 17.76 0.26 11.97
CA VAL A 569 19.10 0.67 12.39
C VAL A 569 18.96 1.86 13.34
N ASP A 570 19.53 1.73 14.53
CA ASP A 570 19.60 2.79 15.55
C ASP A 570 20.80 3.74 15.30
#